data_AF-A0A371CTM6-F1
#
_entry.id   AF-A0A371CTM6-F1
#
_cell.length_a   1.000
_cell.length_b   1.000
_cell.length_c   1.000
_cell.angle_alpha   90.00
_cell.angle_beta   90.00
_cell.angle_gamma   90.00
#
_symmetry.space_group_name_H-M   'P 1'
#
loop_
_entity.id
_entity.type
_entity.pdbx_description
1 polymer ?
#
loop_
_entity_poly.entity_id
_entity_poly.type
_entity_poly.pdbx_seq_one_letter_code
_entity_poly.pdbx_strand_id
1 'polypeptide(L)'
;MCADTCVAYTGPFENFRECPKCKQPRYDPLELARGRQLQAMWASSENAHLMKHRRRETDRIVAEVQASGGQLKVIDDLYCGRDYLSRVATTTMTEEERKKKHIQPDDMVLMFSIDGAQLYASKLSDCWFFIWILVDLPPTSRYKKRYVLPAAVVGGPKKPKNIDSFLFPSLYHLAALQREGLLIWD
;
A
#
# COMPACT_ATOMS: atom_id res chain seq x y z
N MET A 1 -1.10 10.45 19.15
CA MET A 1 0.20 10.90 18.57
C MET A 1 0.68 12.15 19.32
N CYS A 2 1.95 12.53 19.25
CA CYS A 2 2.41 13.80 19.81
C CYS A 2 1.70 14.98 19.11
N ALA A 3 1.17 15.96 19.86
CA ALA A 3 0.48 17.14 19.31
C ALA A 3 1.39 17.95 18.35
N ASP A 4 2.67 18.04 18.67
CA ASP A 4 3.71 18.65 17.84
C ASP A 4 4.27 17.72 16.74
N THR A 5 3.53 16.66 16.38
CA THR A 5 3.85 15.68 15.32
C THR A 5 5.25 15.06 15.43
N CYS A 6 5.83 15.06 16.62
CA CYS A 6 7.22 14.62 16.81
C CYS A 6 7.38 13.11 16.64
N VAL A 7 6.43 12.34 17.19
CA VAL A 7 6.37 10.86 17.15
C VAL A 7 4.91 10.39 17.19
N ALA A 8 4.65 9.23 16.60
CA ALA A 8 3.51 8.40 16.98
C ALA A 8 3.89 7.52 18.18
N TYR A 9 2.95 7.29 19.11
CA TYR A 9 3.16 6.44 20.29
C TYR A 9 2.87 4.99 19.92
N THR A 10 3.76 4.41 19.12
CA THR A 10 3.67 3.08 18.53
C THR A 10 5.05 2.42 18.59
N GLY A 11 5.10 1.08 18.54
CA GLY A 11 6.36 0.34 18.58
C GLY A 11 7.22 0.75 19.79
N PRO A 12 8.49 1.20 19.59
CA PRO A 12 9.36 1.62 20.70
C PRO A 12 8.81 2.75 21.59
N PHE A 13 7.84 3.54 21.10
CA PHE A 13 7.26 4.67 21.83
C PHE A 13 5.90 4.34 22.46
N GLU A 14 5.40 3.12 22.32
CA GLU A 14 4.05 2.72 22.73
C GLU A 14 3.75 2.98 24.21
N ASN A 15 4.74 2.79 25.09
CA ASN A 15 4.54 2.96 26.54
C ASN A 15 4.86 4.38 27.04
N PHE A 16 5.21 5.31 26.16
CA PHE A 16 5.60 6.66 26.58
C PHE A 16 4.35 7.48 26.87
N ARG A 17 4.32 8.12 28.05
CA ARG A 17 3.27 9.07 28.46
C ARG A 17 3.58 10.50 28.09
N GLU A 18 4.82 10.78 27.70
CA GLU A 18 5.29 12.09 27.26
C GLU A 18 6.15 11.95 26.01
N CYS A 19 6.17 12.99 25.19
CA CYS A 19 6.94 12.98 23.97
C CYS A 19 8.44 13.02 24.29
N PRO A 20 9.25 12.09 23.79
CA PRO A 20 10.68 12.07 24.08
C PRO A 20 11.41 13.30 23.52
N LYS A 21 10.86 13.93 22.46
CA LYS A 21 11.45 15.10 21.79
C LYS A 21 11.02 16.44 22.39
N CYS A 22 9.73 16.65 22.67
CA CYS A 22 9.20 17.96 23.10
C CYS A 22 8.56 17.96 24.49
N LYS A 23 8.56 16.82 25.18
CA LYS A 23 8.04 16.63 26.55
C LYS A 23 6.54 16.92 26.74
N GLN A 24 5.82 17.25 25.66
CA GLN A 24 4.36 17.36 25.71
C GLN A 24 3.73 16.02 26.11
N PRO A 25 2.64 16.04 26.90
CA PRO A 25 1.94 14.83 27.29
C PRO A 25 1.42 14.09 26.06
N ARG A 26 1.29 12.77 26.19
CA ARG A 26 0.66 11.94 25.17
C ARG A 26 -0.80 12.34 25.03
N TYR A 27 -1.13 12.84 23.85
CA TYR A 27 -2.52 13.00 23.44
C TYR A 27 -3.13 11.61 23.24
N ASP A 28 -4.27 11.38 23.87
CA ASP A 28 -5.03 10.13 23.84
C ASP A 28 -6.30 10.28 22.98
N PRO A 29 -6.23 10.03 21.66
CA PRO A 29 -7.41 10.00 20.82
C PRO A 29 -8.07 8.62 20.79
N LEU A 30 -9.40 8.65 20.69
CA LEU A 30 -10.33 7.53 20.52
C LEU A 30 -9.79 6.39 19.64
N GLU A 31 -10.04 5.15 20.06
CA GLU A 31 -9.80 3.97 19.23
C GLU A 31 -10.71 3.97 18.00
N LEU A 32 -10.13 4.19 16.82
CA LEU A 32 -10.84 3.95 15.56
C LEU A 32 -10.76 2.46 15.21
N ALA A 33 -11.93 1.83 15.07
CA ALA A 33 -12.02 0.46 14.60
C ALA A 33 -11.38 0.32 13.21
N ARG A 34 -10.41 -0.59 13.08
CA ARG A 34 -9.73 -0.89 11.82
C ARG A 34 -10.54 -1.93 11.05
N GLY A 35 -11.21 -1.49 9.98
CA GLY A 35 -11.87 -2.40 9.04
C GLY A 35 -10.84 -3.13 8.14
N ARG A 36 -11.13 -4.38 7.76
CA ARG A 36 -10.36 -5.18 6.80
C ARG A 36 -10.60 -4.68 5.36
N GLN A 37 -9.99 -3.54 5.03
CA GLN A 37 -10.19 -2.84 3.74
C GLN A 37 -9.86 -3.70 2.51
N LEU A 38 -8.82 -4.54 2.59
CA LEU A 38 -8.40 -5.40 1.48
C LEU A 38 -9.44 -6.47 1.15
N GLN A 39 -10.02 -7.15 2.15
CA GLN A 39 -11.04 -8.18 1.92
C GLN A 39 -12.35 -7.58 1.37
N ALA A 40 -12.69 -6.36 1.77
CA ALA A 40 -13.85 -5.65 1.23
C ALA A 40 -13.75 -5.42 -0.29
N MET A 41 -12.53 -5.38 -0.86
CA MET A 41 -12.31 -5.29 -2.31
C MET A 41 -12.72 -6.54 -3.08
N TRP A 42 -12.95 -7.65 -2.40
CA TRP A 42 -13.35 -8.91 -3.02
C TRP A 42 -14.81 -9.27 -2.73
N ALA A 43 -15.48 -8.51 -1.87
CA ALA A 43 -16.85 -8.75 -1.46
C ALA A 43 -17.91 -8.49 -2.55
N SER A 44 -17.54 -7.89 -3.69
CA SER A 44 -18.42 -7.73 -4.84
C SER A 44 -17.78 -8.32 -6.10
N SER A 45 -18.61 -8.94 -6.94
CA SER A 45 -18.17 -9.52 -8.22
C SER A 45 -17.50 -8.50 -9.14
N GLU A 46 -18.02 -7.26 -9.15
CA GLU A 46 -17.43 -6.14 -9.89
C GLU A 46 -16.00 -5.85 -9.40
N ASN A 47 -15.81 -5.65 -8.09
CA ASN A 47 -14.49 -5.33 -7.56
C ASN A 47 -13.54 -6.52 -7.69
N ALA A 48 -14.00 -7.75 -7.43
CA ALA A 48 -13.19 -8.96 -7.62
C ALA A 48 -12.73 -9.09 -9.08
N HIS A 49 -13.59 -8.77 -10.05
CA HIS A 49 -13.20 -8.75 -11.46
C HIS A 49 -12.10 -7.72 -11.75
N LEU A 50 -12.20 -6.52 -11.16
CA LEU A 50 -11.17 -5.48 -11.28
C LEU A 50 -9.86 -5.87 -10.58
N MET A 51 -9.92 -6.50 -9.40
CA MET A 51 -8.75 -6.98 -8.65
C MET A 51 -8.01 -8.10 -9.39
N LYS A 52 -8.67 -8.83 -10.28
CA LYS A 52 -8.03 -9.83 -11.16
C LYS A 52 -7.31 -9.20 -12.36
N HIS A 53 -7.32 -7.87 -12.54
CA HIS A 53 -6.74 -7.21 -13.72
C HIS A 53 -5.22 -7.37 -13.80
N ARG A 54 -4.46 -7.13 -12.72
CA ARG A 54 -3.00 -7.34 -12.70
C ARG A 54 -2.60 -8.72 -13.19
N ARG A 55 -3.30 -9.77 -12.73
CA ARG A 55 -3.04 -11.15 -13.16
C ARG A 55 -3.18 -11.31 -14.67
N ARG A 56 -4.34 -10.90 -15.22
CA ARG A 56 -4.63 -10.99 -16.66
C ARG A 56 -3.60 -10.23 -17.50
N GLU A 57 -3.27 -9.00 -17.10
CA GLU A 57 -2.28 -8.20 -17.84
C GLU A 57 -0.86 -8.75 -17.71
N THR A 58 -0.49 -9.26 -16.54
CA THR A 58 0.84 -9.87 -16.35
C THR A 58 0.99 -11.11 -17.24
N ASP A 59 -0.03 -11.97 -17.30
CA ASP A 59 -0.03 -13.14 -18.18
C ASP A 59 0.10 -12.72 -19.66
N ARG A 60 -0.64 -11.69 -20.08
CA ARG A 60 -0.55 -11.12 -21.45
C ARG A 60 0.85 -10.57 -21.75
N ILE A 61 1.40 -9.76 -20.86
CA ILE A 61 2.71 -9.10 -21.03
C ILE A 61 3.83 -10.14 -21.10
N VAL A 62 3.84 -11.15 -20.22
CA VAL A 62 4.87 -12.20 -20.25
C VAL A 62 4.79 -13.00 -21.55
N ALA A 63 3.59 -13.34 -22.02
CA ALA A 63 3.42 -14.03 -23.30
C ALA A 63 3.95 -13.18 -24.48
N GLU A 64 3.68 -11.87 -24.49
CA GLU A 64 4.20 -10.95 -25.51
C GLU A 64 5.73 -10.88 -25.49
N VAL A 65 6.33 -10.75 -24.30
CA VAL A 65 7.80 -10.73 -24.12
C VAL A 65 8.44 -12.02 -24.64
N GLN A 66 7.86 -13.17 -24.32
CA GLN A 66 8.35 -14.46 -24.77
C GLN A 66 8.27 -14.60 -26.30
N ALA A 67 7.14 -14.20 -26.90
CA ALA A 67 6.94 -14.27 -28.35
C ALA A 67 7.84 -13.29 -29.12
N SER A 68 8.20 -12.15 -28.52
CA SER A 68 8.94 -11.07 -29.17
C SER A 68 10.44 -11.07 -28.83
N GLY A 69 10.98 -12.16 -28.28
CA GLY A 69 12.41 -12.28 -27.97
C GLY A 69 12.90 -11.31 -26.89
N GLY A 70 12.04 -10.97 -25.92
CA GLY A 70 12.40 -10.12 -24.78
C GLY A 70 11.99 -8.64 -24.92
N GLN A 71 11.30 -8.26 -25.99
CA GLN A 71 10.90 -6.88 -26.25
C GLN A 71 9.39 -6.67 -26.06
N LEU A 72 9.02 -5.56 -25.45
CA LEU A 72 7.62 -5.09 -25.40
C LEU A 72 7.44 -3.95 -26.39
N LYS A 73 6.32 -3.95 -27.12
CA LYS A 73 6.02 -2.88 -28.06
C LYS A 73 5.56 -1.60 -27.35
N VAL A 74 4.85 -1.76 -26.23
CA VAL A 74 4.26 -0.67 -25.46
C VAL A 74 4.57 -0.88 -23.97
N ILE A 75 4.94 0.21 -23.29
CA ILE A 75 5.17 0.27 -21.85
C ILE A 75 4.23 1.32 -21.29
N ASP A 76 3.12 0.88 -20.70
CA ASP A 76 1.99 1.72 -20.30
C ASP A 76 1.56 1.56 -18.83
N ASP A 77 1.99 0.49 -18.17
CA ASP A 77 1.74 0.25 -16.74
C ASP A 77 2.99 -0.28 -16.01
N LEU A 78 2.92 -0.26 -14.67
CA LEU A 78 3.88 -0.80 -13.72
C LEU A 78 4.24 -2.26 -14.04
N TYR A 79 3.30 -3.02 -14.61
CA TYR A 79 3.48 -4.44 -14.93
C TYR A 79 4.55 -4.68 -16.01
N CYS A 80 4.84 -3.69 -16.86
CA CYS A 80 5.88 -3.78 -17.88
C CYS A 80 7.29 -3.61 -17.28
N GLY A 81 7.39 -3.26 -15.99
CA GLY A 81 8.67 -3.06 -15.31
C GLY A 81 9.47 -4.36 -15.24
N ARG A 82 10.73 -4.32 -15.69
CA ARG A 82 11.65 -5.48 -15.65
C ARG A 82 11.76 -6.08 -14.25
N ASP A 83 11.84 -5.25 -13.23
CA ASP A 83 11.93 -5.69 -11.84
C ASP A 83 10.68 -6.45 -11.38
N TYR A 84 9.50 -5.99 -11.79
CA TYR A 84 8.24 -6.68 -11.52
C TYR A 84 8.18 -8.02 -12.27
N LEU A 85 8.42 -8.01 -13.60
CA LEU A 85 8.38 -9.21 -14.44
C LEU A 85 9.37 -10.30 -14.00
N SER A 86 10.54 -9.90 -13.50
CA SER A 86 11.53 -10.85 -12.98
C SER A 86 11.06 -11.56 -11.70
N ARG A 87 10.16 -10.94 -10.91
CA ARG A 87 9.74 -11.42 -9.58
C ARG A 87 8.34 -12.00 -9.53
N VAL A 88 7.48 -11.67 -10.50
CA VAL A 88 6.12 -12.17 -10.58
C VAL A 88 6.04 -13.53 -11.29
N ALA A 89 5.14 -14.38 -10.80
CA ALA A 89 4.71 -15.61 -11.44
C ALA A 89 3.44 -15.38 -12.26
N THR A 90 3.32 -16.11 -13.38
CA THR A 90 2.12 -16.12 -14.22
C THR A 90 1.29 -17.37 -13.96
N THR A 91 0.04 -17.36 -14.42
CA THR A 91 -0.83 -18.54 -14.34
C THR A 91 -0.40 -19.68 -15.27
N THR A 92 0.42 -19.36 -16.27
CA THR A 92 0.93 -20.29 -17.28
C THR A 92 2.21 -21.00 -16.88
N MET A 93 2.88 -20.54 -15.81
CA MET A 93 4.09 -21.16 -15.29
C MET A 93 3.77 -22.46 -14.55
N THR A 94 4.71 -23.42 -14.61
CA THR A 94 4.67 -24.63 -13.80
C THR A 94 4.81 -24.31 -12.31
N GLU A 95 4.38 -25.22 -11.44
CA GLU A 95 4.46 -25.02 -9.99
C GLU A 95 5.91 -24.82 -9.51
N GLU A 96 6.86 -25.56 -10.10
CA GLU A 96 8.29 -25.44 -9.83
C GLU A 96 8.86 -24.08 -10.25
N GLU A 97 8.36 -23.51 -11.34
CA GLU A 97 8.74 -22.18 -11.80
C GLU A 97 8.13 -21.09 -10.90
N ARG A 98 6.88 -21.25 -10.50
CA ARG A 98 6.17 -20.31 -9.61
C ARG A 98 6.84 -20.20 -8.24
N LYS A 99 7.35 -21.31 -7.69
CA LYS A 99 8.09 -21.33 -6.42
C LYS A 99 9.37 -20.48 -6.42
N LYS A 100 9.93 -20.19 -7.60
CA LYS A 100 11.12 -19.31 -7.74
C LYS A 100 10.77 -17.83 -7.78
N LYS A 101 9.48 -17.50 -7.82
CA LYS A 101 8.96 -16.13 -7.92
C LYS A 101 8.47 -15.65 -6.56
N HIS A 102 8.66 -14.36 -6.29
CA HIS A 102 8.30 -13.74 -5.01
C HIS A 102 6.86 -13.25 -4.97
N ILE A 103 6.24 -13.01 -6.13
CA ILE A 103 4.86 -12.53 -6.23
C ILE A 103 4.06 -13.58 -7.00
N GLN A 104 3.13 -14.24 -6.32
CA GLN A 104 2.24 -15.22 -6.92
C GLN A 104 1.08 -14.53 -7.68
N PRO A 105 0.45 -15.23 -8.65
CA PRO A 105 -0.74 -14.76 -9.36
C PRO A 105 -1.91 -14.34 -8.45
N ASP A 106 -2.03 -14.98 -7.29
CA ASP A 106 -3.10 -14.74 -6.31
C ASP A 106 -2.71 -13.74 -5.21
N ASP A 107 -1.44 -13.30 -5.17
CA ASP A 107 -1.02 -12.26 -4.23
C ASP A 107 -1.59 -10.90 -4.63
N MET A 108 -1.81 -10.05 -3.64
CA MET A 108 -2.11 -8.63 -3.87
C MET A 108 -0.83 -7.81 -3.83
N VAL A 109 -0.71 -6.83 -4.72
CA VAL A 109 0.40 -5.90 -4.77
C VAL A 109 -0.08 -4.52 -4.35
N LEU A 110 0.58 -3.97 -3.34
CA LEU A 110 0.28 -2.65 -2.81
C LEU A 110 1.43 -1.70 -3.07
N MET A 111 1.12 -0.47 -3.45
CA MET A 111 2.07 0.63 -3.50
C MET A 111 1.77 1.59 -2.36
N PHE A 112 2.79 1.91 -1.57
CA PHE A 112 2.68 2.90 -0.51
C PHE A 112 3.08 4.28 -1.02
N SER A 113 2.32 5.31 -0.66
CA SER A 113 2.67 6.69 -0.94
C SER A 113 2.45 7.56 0.28
N ILE A 114 3.35 8.52 0.47
CA ILE A 114 3.29 9.51 1.53
C ILE A 114 3.63 10.85 0.92
N ASP A 115 2.81 11.86 1.19
CA ASP A 115 3.16 13.22 0.83
C ASP A 115 2.61 14.23 1.84
N GLY A 116 3.29 15.37 1.91
CA GLY A 116 2.83 16.56 2.65
C GLY A 116 2.08 17.50 1.71
N ALA A 117 0.91 17.97 2.13
CA ALA A 117 0.16 18.98 1.41
C ALA A 117 -0.15 20.18 2.33
N GLN A 118 -0.01 21.37 1.75
CA GLN A 118 -0.42 22.61 2.40
C GLN A 118 -1.93 22.83 2.16
N LEU A 119 -2.72 22.76 3.22
CA LEU A 119 -4.19 22.84 3.11
C LEU A 119 -4.73 24.28 2.96
N TYR A 120 -3.93 25.29 3.31
CA TYR A 120 -4.36 26.69 3.31
C TYR A 120 -3.35 27.56 2.58
N ALA A 121 -3.82 28.42 1.68
CA ALA A 121 -2.96 29.32 0.90
C ALA A 121 -2.11 30.26 1.79
N SER A 122 -2.73 30.83 2.83
CA SER A 122 -2.10 31.89 3.66
C SER A 122 -1.80 31.45 5.10
N LYS A 123 -1.64 30.15 5.34
CA LYS A 123 -1.26 29.61 6.66
C LYS A 123 -0.29 28.44 6.49
N LEU A 124 0.78 28.44 7.27
CA LEU A 124 1.66 27.28 7.41
C LEU A 124 0.86 26.14 8.04
N SER A 125 0.50 25.16 7.21
CA SER A 125 -0.27 24.00 7.62
C SER A 125 0.11 22.81 6.77
N ASP A 126 1.16 22.10 7.20
CA ASP A 126 1.58 20.86 6.55
C ASP A 126 0.74 19.70 7.09
N CYS A 127 -0.14 19.15 6.26
CA CYS A 127 -0.84 17.89 6.56
C CYS A 127 -0.19 16.78 5.75
N TRP A 128 0.14 15.66 6.40
CA TRP A 128 0.75 14.52 5.70
C TRP A 128 -0.25 13.40 5.54
N PHE A 129 -0.39 12.92 4.30
CA PHE A 129 -1.28 11.84 3.92
C PHE A 129 -0.49 10.60 3.57
N PHE A 130 -0.89 9.47 4.12
CA PHE A 130 -0.29 8.17 3.89
C PHE A 130 -1.37 7.30 3.25
N ILE A 131 -1.10 6.75 2.08
CA ILE A 131 -2.09 5.99 1.30
C ILE A 131 -1.49 4.67 0.79
N TRP A 132 -2.33 3.66 0.72
CA TRP A 132 -2.07 2.43 -0.03
C TRP A 132 -2.84 2.47 -1.35
N ILE A 133 -2.14 2.16 -2.43
CA ILE A 133 -2.69 2.04 -3.78
C ILE A 133 -2.72 0.55 -4.14
N LEU A 134 -3.90 0.09 -4.57
CA LEU A 134 -4.12 -1.28 -5.02
C LEU A 134 -3.59 -1.44 -6.44
N VAL A 135 -2.38 -1.98 -6.60
CA VAL A 135 -1.76 -2.14 -7.92
C VAL A 135 -2.56 -3.13 -8.77
N ASP A 136 -3.26 -4.07 -8.15
CA ASP A 136 -4.13 -5.07 -8.79
C ASP A 136 -5.24 -4.49 -9.68
N LEU A 137 -5.69 -3.27 -9.39
CA LEU A 137 -6.71 -2.57 -10.16
C LEU A 137 -6.16 -2.02 -11.48
N PRO A 138 -7.01 -1.86 -12.51
CA PRO A 138 -6.61 -1.20 -13.74
C PRO A 138 -6.27 0.28 -13.52
N PRO A 139 -5.36 0.86 -14.35
CA PRO A 139 -4.96 2.27 -14.24
C PRO A 139 -6.13 3.26 -14.21
N THR A 140 -7.21 2.94 -14.93
CA THR A 140 -8.43 3.75 -15.01
C THR A 140 -9.20 3.82 -13.68
N SER A 141 -9.02 2.83 -12.81
CA SER A 141 -9.68 2.73 -11.50
C SER A 141 -8.72 3.01 -10.34
N ARG A 142 -7.47 2.54 -10.41
CA ARG A 142 -6.48 2.51 -9.33
C ARG A 142 -6.36 3.81 -8.50
N TYR A 143 -6.43 4.97 -9.16
CA TYR A 143 -6.27 6.28 -8.52
C TYR A 143 -7.58 7.02 -8.25
N LYS A 144 -8.74 6.40 -8.47
CA LYS A 144 -10.04 6.98 -8.11
C LYS A 144 -10.20 6.93 -6.60
N LYS A 145 -10.79 7.98 -6.00
CA LYS A 145 -11.00 8.13 -4.55
C LYS A 145 -11.56 6.88 -3.87
N ARG A 146 -12.47 6.15 -4.54
CA ARG A 146 -13.09 4.91 -4.03
C ARG A 146 -12.07 3.80 -3.73
N TYR A 147 -10.94 3.78 -4.43
CA TYR A 147 -9.96 2.68 -4.41
C TYR A 147 -8.62 3.06 -3.78
N VAL A 148 -8.44 4.32 -3.38
CA VAL A 148 -7.29 4.78 -2.62
C VAL A 148 -7.55 4.52 -1.14
N LEU A 149 -6.73 3.67 -0.53
CA LEU A 149 -6.91 3.25 0.86
C LEU A 149 -6.13 4.17 1.80
N PRO A 150 -6.80 4.93 2.69
CA PRO A 150 -6.10 5.79 3.64
C PRO A 150 -5.40 4.94 4.71
N ALA A 151 -4.10 5.13 4.87
CA ALA A 151 -3.29 4.45 5.88
C ALA A 151 -3.17 5.29 7.17
N ALA A 152 -2.88 6.58 7.02
CA ALA A 152 -2.78 7.52 8.13
C ALA A 152 -2.90 8.96 7.64
N VAL A 153 -3.28 9.86 8.56
CA VAL A 153 -3.24 11.31 8.37
C VAL A 153 -2.52 11.90 9.57
N VAL A 154 -1.44 12.65 9.33
CA VAL A 154 -0.74 13.41 10.36
C VAL A 154 -1.15 14.87 10.20
N GLY A 155 -2.03 15.31 11.10
CA GLY A 155 -2.55 16.66 11.11
C GLY A 155 -1.44 17.69 11.34
N GLY A 156 -1.50 18.80 10.59
CA GLY A 156 -0.57 19.90 10.70
C GLY A 156 -0.68 20.70 12.00
N PRO A 157 0.12 21.77 12.16
CA PRO A 157 0.83 22.46 11.09
C PRO A 157 2.26 21.99 10.83
N LYS A 158 2.79 21.05 11.63
CA LYS A 158 4.20 20.63 11.60
C LYS A 158 4.35 19.29 10.87
N LYS A 159 5.35 19.18 9.99
CA LYS A 159 5.75 17.90 9.40
C LYS A 159 6.16 16.86 10.47
N PRO A 160 5.90 15.56 10.25
CA PRO A 160 6.31 14.50 11.18
C PRO A 160 7.83 14.49 11.37
N LYS A 161 8.30 14.55 12.63
CA LYS A 161 9.76 14.55 12.92
C LYS A 161 10.37 13.15 13.00
N ASN A 162 9.55 12.10 13.07
CA ASN A 162 9.98 10.71 13.05
C ASN A 162 8.96 9.95 12.20
N ILE A 163 9.19 9.93 10.88
CA ILE A 163 8.28 9.31 9.91
C ILE A 163 8.10 7.82 10.23
N ASP A 164 9.17 7.12 10.62
CA ASP A 164 9.14 5.68 10.92
C ASP A 164 8.14 5.33 12.02
N SER A 165 8.01 6.17 13.05
CA SER A 165 6.99 5.96 14.09
C SER A 165 5.56 6.00 13.53
N PHE A 166 5.29 6.87 12.55
CA PHE A 166 3.98 6.95 11.89
C PHE A 166 3.77 5.83 10.85
N LEU A 167 4.85 5.33 10.23
CA LEU A 167 4.83 4.21 9.30
C LEU A 167 4.60 2.87 9.97
N PHE A 168 5.16 2.70 11.18
CA PHE A 168 5.25 1.42 11.86
C PHE A 168 3.91 0.67 11.91
N PRO A 169 2.77 1.26 12.30
CA PRO A 169 1.50 0.52 12.34
C PRO A 169 1.10 -0.04 10.98
N SER A 170 1.21 0.75 9.91
CA SER A 170 0.81 0.33 8.57
C SER A 170 1.70 -0.81 8.05
N LEU A 171 3.02 -0.68 8.21
CA LEU A 171 3.97 -1.70 7.78
C LEU A 171 3.91 -2.96 8.66
N TYR A 172 3.65 -2.80 9.95
CA TYR A 172 3.45 -3.92 10.87
C TYR A 172 2.26 -4.79 10.44
N HIS A 173 1.12 -4.16 10.11
CA HIS A 173 -0.06 -4.88 9.62
C HIS A 173 0.21 -5.56 8.27
N LEU A 174 0.86 -4.86 7.34
CA LEU A 174 1.24 -5.45 6.06
C LEU A 174 2.17 -6.67 6.25
N ALA A 175 3.18 -6.56 7.11
CA ALA A 175 4.10 -7.64 7.41
C ALA A 175 3.40 -8.82 8.10
N ALA A 176 2.39 -8.57 8.94
CA ALA A 176 1.56 -9.63 9.50
C ALA A 176 0.81 -10.38 8.39
N LEU A 177 0.16 -9.65 7.47
CA LEU A 177 -0.53 -10.25 6.32
C LEU A 177 0.41 -11.04 5.39
N GLN A 178 1.64 -10.56 5.17
CA GLN A 178 2.63 -11.27 4.35
C GLN A 178 3.10 -12.59 5.00
N ARG A 179 3.13 -12.66 6.34
CA ARG A 179 3.56 -13.87 7.08
C ARG A 179 2.43 -14.86 7.30
N GLU A 180 1.24 -14.36 7.63
CA GLU A 180 0.08 -15.16 8.03
C GLU A 180 -0.84 -15.48 6.85
N GLY A 181 -0.69 -14.76 5.74
CA GLY A 181 -1.58 -14.79 4.61
C GLY A 181 -2.84 -13.95 4.83
N LEU A 182 -3.53 -13.64 3.72
CA LEU A 182 -4.84 -13.00 3.76
C LEU A 182 -5.84 -13.87 3.00
N LEU A 183 -6.80 -14.41 3.73
CA LEU A 183 -7.84 -15.26 3.19
C LEU A 183 -8.90 -14.41 2.47
N ILE A 184 -9.19 -14.71 1.22
CA ILE A 184 -10.09 -13.94 0.35
C ILE A 184 -11.09 -14.87 -0.29
N TRP A 185 -12.38 -14.54 -0.17
CA TRP A 185 -13.48 -15.22 -0.85
C TRP A 185 -13.89 -14.41 -2.07
N ASP A 186 -13.89 -15.04 -3.24
CA ASP A 186 -14.36 -14.47 -4.51
C ASP A 186 -15.53 -15.29 -5.08
#